data_AF-A0A1F8RVR6-F1
#
_entry.id   AF-A0A1F8RVR6-F1
#
_cell.length_a   1.000
_cell.length_b   1.000
_cell.length_c   1.000
_cell.angle_alpha   90.00
_cell.angle_beta   90.00
_cell.angle_gamma   90.00
#
_symmetry.space_group_name_H-M   'P 1'
#
loop_
_entity.id
_entity.type
_entity.pdbx_description
1 polymer ?
#
loop_
_entity_poly.entity_id
_entity_poly.type
_entity_poly.pdbx_seq_one_letter_code
_entity_poly.pdbx_strand_id
1 'polypeptide(L)'
;MTDGPQPPDFDPELWITADGYDGRLYLLGNAHTHLGRIVVWSEAIKAATNVSKYEVTDASAASRRWIEGFLRGNEPGPAEYLGIDELAEADLDSDDPAYARWRAGLAEYYRTGTTPPLAPVPTVPFSEDATFSHVPWIWAGGQVWIWKDCAWVVADPQPALDGGLLAGTVCATRGYHEMDGSDERHEWCVECGETAELFR
;
A
#
# COMPACT_ATOMS: atom_id res chain seq x y z
N MET A 1 14.47 35.04 -19.00
CA MET A 1 14.86 33.97 -18.06
C MET A 1 13.65 33.77 -17.18
N THR A 2 12.84 32.75 -17.45
CA THR A 2 11.76 32.36 -16.54
C THR A 2 12.42 31.67 -15.35
N ASP A 3 12.35 32.27 -14.18
CA ASP A 3 12.73 31.61 -12.93
C ASP A 3 11.99 30.27 -12.87
N GLY A 4 12.75 29.18 -12.74
CA GLY A 4 12.18 27.86 -12.53
C GLY A 4 11.38 27.82 -11.22
N PRO A 5 10.65 26.73 -10.96
CA PRO A 5 9.94 26.56 -9.70
C PRO A 5 10.91 26.75 -8.53
N GLN A 6 10.56 27.66 -7.62
CA GLN A 6 11.33 27.90 -6.41
C GLN A 6 11.26 26.64 -5.53
N PRO A 7 12.36 26.20 -4.91
CA PRO A 7 12.32 25.08 -3.99
C PRO A 7 11.34 25.37 -2.85
N PRO A 8 10.63 24.34 -2.35
CA PRO A 8 9.81 24.48 -1.16
C PRO A 8 10.69 24.85 0.05
N ASP A 9 10.08 25.41 1.08
CA ASP A 9 10.77 25.58 2.35
C ASP A 9 11.04 24.19 2.97
N PHE A 10 12.31 23.85 3.17
CA PHE A 10 12.73 22.60 3.77
C PHE A 10 13.84 22.84 4.78
N ASP A 11 13.85 22.02 5.84
CA ASP A 11 14.92 22.06 6.83
C ASP A 11 16.14 21.24 6.34
N PRO A 12 17.32 21.86 6.14
CA PRO A 12 18.50 21.15 5.69
C PRO A 12 19.03 20.11 6.70
N GLU A 13 18.61 20.17 7.96
CA GLU A 13 18.90 19.12 8.96
C GLU A 13 18.06 17.86 8.74
N LEU A 14 16.92 17.97 8.06
CA LEU A 14 16.03 16.85 7.75
C LEU A 14 16.37 16.16 6.43
N TRP A 15 17.63 15.77 6.26
CA TRP A 15 18.11 15.08 5.06
C TRP A 15 18.13 13.55 5.19
N ILE A 16 17.95 12.87 4.06
CA ILE A 16 18.14 11.43 3.85
C ILE A 16 18.92 11.17 2.54
N THR A 17 19.40 9.95 2.36
CA THR A 17 19.70 9.37 1.04
C THR A 17 18.82 8.15 0.84
N ALA A 18 18.44 7.87 -0.41
CA ALA A 18 17.59 6.74 -0.74
C ALA A 18 18.12 6.01 -1.98
N ASP A 19 17.86 4.71 -2.07
CA ASP A 19 18.19 3.92 -3.25
C ASP A 19 17.44 4.46 -4.49
N GLY A 20 18.11 4.46 -5.65
CA GLY A 20 17.56 5.04 -6.88
C GLY A 20 17.58 6.58 -6.97
N TYR A 21 18.12 7.30 -5.99
CA TYR A 21 18.22 8.76 -6.01
C TYR A 21 19.65 9.28 -5.90
N ASP A 22 19.95 10.30 -6.72
CA ASP A 22 21.24 10.99 -6.66
C ASP A 22 21.24 12.07 -5.57
N GLY A 23 22.15 11.91 -4.59
CA GLY A 23 22.41 12.90 -3.56
C GLY A 23 21.42 12.87 -2.39
N ARG A 24 21.37 13.99 -1.64
CA ARG A 24 20.49 14.14 -0.49
C ARG A 24 19.08 14.54 -0.91
N LEU A 25 18.10 13.96 -0.23
CA LEU A 25 16.70 14.34 -0.27
C LEU A 25 16.32 14.99 1.07
N TYR A 26 15.37 15.91 1.08
CA TYR A 26 14.95 16.62 2.29
C TYR A 26 13.50 16.33 2.62
N LEU A 27 13.21 15.96 3.87
CA LEU A 27 11.87 15.57 4.31
C LEU A 27 10.91 16.76 4.25
N LEU A 28 9.76 16.56 3.60
CA LEU A 28 8.71 17.57 3.49
C LEU A 28 7.44 17.17 4.26
N GLY A 29 7.06 15.89 4.27
CA GLY A 29 5.84 15.45 4.97
C GLY A 29 5.24 14.15 4.44
N ASN A 30 3.90 14.07 4.47
CA ASN A 30 3.11 12.92 4.04
C ASN A 30 2.79 13.01 2.54
N ALA A 31 2.95 11.91 1.80
CA ALA A 31 2.64 11.87 0.37
C ALA A 31 1.15 11.77 0.07
N HIS A 32 0.35 11.35 1.05
CA HIS A 32 -1.09 11.10 0.90
C HIS A 32 -1.44 10.15 -0.26
N THR A 33 -0.47 9.34 -0.71
CA THR A 33 -0.66 8.32 -1.75
C THR A 33 -0.79 6.93 -1.14
N HIS A 34 0.18 6.53 -0.32
CA HIS A 34 0.15 5.28 0.43
C HIS A 34 0.57 5.54 1.87
N LEU A 35 0.04 4.75 2.81
CA LEU A 35 0.37 4.88 4.21
C LEU A 35 1.88 4.66 4.43
N GLY A 36 2.52 5.59 5.14
CA GLY A 36 3.96 5.58 5.40
C GLY A 36 4.84 6.13 4.28
N ARG A 37 4.28 6.55 3.13
CA ARG A 37 5.05 7.26 2.09
C ARG A 37 5.36 8.68 2.52
N ILE A 38 6.64 9.04 2.36
CA ILE A 38 7.22 10.30 2.77
C ILE A 38 7.46 11.14 1.51
N VAL A 39 6.98 12.39 1.50
CA VAL A 39 7.35 13.36 0.47
C VAL A 39 8.71 13.92 0.81
N VAL A 40 9.58 13.96 -0.19
CA VAL A 40 10.91 14.54 -0.09
C VAL A 40 11.20 15.48 -1.26
N TRP A 41 11.99 16.51 -1.01
CA TRP A 41 12.56 17.36 -2.04
C TRP A 41 13.87 16.79 -2.55
N SER A 42 14.03 16.68 -3.87
CA SER A 42 15.29 16.32 -4.51
C SER A 42 15.94 17.53 -5.17
N GLU A 43 17.15 17.86 -4.74
CA GLU A 43 17.95 18.92 -5.35
C GLU A 43 18.51 18.51 -6.73
N ALA A 44 18.62 17.21 -7.02
CA ALA A 44 19.15 16.73 -8.30
C ALA A 44 18.15 16.95 -9.45
N ILE A 45 16.88 16.61 -9.22
CA ILE A 45 15.81 16.76 -10.23
C ILE A 45 14.98 18.03 -10.04
N LYS A 46 15.26 18.82 -8.99
CA LYS A 46 14.52 20.06 -8.64
C LYS A 46 13.01 19.83 -8.52
N ALA A 47 12.62 18.73 -7.89
CA ALA A 47 11.22 18.34 -7.72
C ALA A 47 10.99 17.58 -6.41
N ALA A 48 9.73 17.59 -5.96
CA ALA A 48 9.27 16.71 -4.90
C ALA A 48 8.99 15.30 -5.44
N THR A 49 9.30 14.28 -4.65
CA THR A 49 9.09 12.87 -4.95
C THR A 49 8.69 12.11 -3.68
N ASN A 50 8.33 10.84 -3.81
CA ASN A 50 7.89 9.99 -2.72
C ASN A 50 8.89 8.88 -2.47
N VAL A 51 9.19 8.63 -1.19
CA VAL A 51 10.05 7.54 -0.74
C VAL A 51 9.38 6.79 0.42
N SER A 52 9.76 5.54 0.60
CA SER A 52 9.41 4.72 1.75
C SER A 52 10.63 4.54 2.65
N LYS A 53 10.41 4.11 3.89
CA LYS A 53 11.50 3.91 4.86
C LYS A 53 12.49 2.85 4.41
N TYR A 54 12.04 1.79 3.73
CA TYR A 54 12.95 0.73 3.26
C TYR A 54 13.92 1.20 2.18
N GLU A 55 13.57 2.27 1.45
CA GLU A 55 14.42 2.86 0.41
C GLU A 55 15.50 3.74 1.03
N VAL A 56 15.35 4.17 2.29
CA VAL A 56 16.30 5.05 2.98
C VAL A 56 17.59 4.30 3.32
N THR A 57 18.70 4.75 2.73
CA THR A 57 20.04 4.15 2.92
C THR A 57 20.88 4.85 3.98
N ASP A 58 20.70 6.16 4.15
CA ASP A 58 21.29 6.96 5.22
C ASP A 58 20.37 8.14 5.58
N ALA A 59 20.54 8.68 6.78
CA ALA A 59 19.72 9.76 7.29
C ALA A 59 20.42 10.52 8.41
N SER A 60 20.11 11.82 8.53
CA SER A 60 20.48 12.59 9.70
C SER A 60 19.85 12.03 10.98
N ALA A 61 20.40 12.38 12.15
CA ALA A 61 19.79 11.99 13.42
C ALA A 61 18.39 12.60 13.63
N ALA A 62 18.17 13.82 13.13
CA ALA A 62 16.86 14.47 13.16
C ALA A 62 15.87 13.73 12.26
N SER A 63 16.27 13.40 11.03
CA SER A 63 15.47 12.65 10.07
C SER A 63 15.05 11.27 10.59
N ARG A 64 15.97 10.54 11.25
CA ARG A 64 15.64 9.22 11.82
C ARG A 64 14.50 9.31 12.85
N ARG A 65 14.56 10.30 13.74
CA ARG A 65 13.52 10.53 14.76
C ARG A 65 12.22 11.02 14.12
N TRP A 66 12.32 11.89 13.12
CA TRP A 66 11.17 12.37 12.37
C TRP A 66 10.45 11.21 11.68
N ILE A 67 11.18 10.35 10.96
CA ILE A 67 10.62 9.17 10.26
C ILE A 67 9.94 8.23 11.25
N GLU A 68 10.58 7.97 12.40
CA GLU A 68 9.98 7.13 13.44
C GLU A 68 8.65 7.72 13.94
N GLY A 69 8.64 9.00 14.33
CA GLY A 69 7.41 9.67 14.78
C GLY A 69 6.35 9.75 13.69
N PHE A 70 6.75 10.00 12.44
CA PHE A 70 5.88 10.04 11.28
C PHE A 70 5.17 8.69 11.07
N LEU A 71 5.90 7.57 11.08
CA LEU A 71 5.31 6.25 10.93
C LEU A 71 4.36 5.92 12.08
N ARG A 72 4.73 6.25 13.33
CA ARG A 72 3.85 6.08 14.51
C ARG A 72 2.54 6.86 14.38
N GLY A 73 2.60 8.08 13.84
CA GLY A 73 1.43 8.91 13.60
C GLY A 73 0.56 8.46 12.41
N ASN A 74 1.06 7.55 11.58
CA ASN A 74 0.37 7.00 10.41
C ASN A 74 0.15 5.48 10.57
N GLU A 75 -0.04 4.97 11.79
CA GLU A 75 -0.34 3.56 12.01
C GLU A 75 -1.79 3.25 11.59
N PRO A 76 -2.03 2.16 10.85
CA PRO A 76 -3.39 1.72 10.61
C PRO A 76 -3.99 1.15 11.89
N GLY A 77 -5.27 1.47 12.13
CA GLY A 77 -6.04 0.88 13.22
C GLY A 77 -6.27 -0.62 13.02
N PRO A 78 -6.72 -1.36 14.06
CA PRO A 78 -6.99 -2.79 13.91
C PRO A 78 -8.08 -3.07 12.87
N ALA A 79 -9.24 -2.41 12.91
CA ALA A 79 -10.28 -2.55 11.88
C ALA A 79 -9.75 -2.30 10.46
N GLU A 80 -9.01 -1.21 10.26
CA GLU A 80 -8.42 -0.84 8.96
C GLU A 80 -7.44 -1.92 8.46
N TYR A 81 -6.54 -2.39 9.32
CA TYR A 81 -5.59 -3.45 8.94
C TYR A 81 -6.29 -4.78 8.67
N LEU A 82 -7.28 -5.13 9.48
CA LEU A 82 -8.02 -6.39 9.37
C LEU A 82 -9.03 -6.39 8.23
N GLY A 83 -9.32 -5.22 7.65
CA GLY A 83 -10.33 -5.03 6.62
C GLY A 83 -11.74 -5.33 7.12
N ILE A 84 -12.02 -5.05 8.39
CA ILE A 84 -13.34 -5.24 9.01
C ILE A 84 -13.90 -3.88 9.44
N ASP A 85 -15.20 -3.81 9.71
CA ASP A 85 -15.79 -2.59 10.28
C ASP A 85 -15.54 -2.49 11.80
N GLU A 86 -15.70 -1.29 12.36
CA GLU A 86 -15.44 -1.02 13.79
C GLU A 86 -16.37 -1.80 14.73
N LEU A 87 -17.58 -2.17 14.29
CA LEU A 87 -18.50 -2.99 15.10
C LEU A 87 -17.99 -4.43 15.15
N ALA A 88 -17.53 -4.96 14.02
CA ALA A 88 -16.89 -6.27 13.95
C ALA A 88 -15.58 -6.32 14.77
N GLU A 89 -14.81 -5.21 14.81
CA GLU A 89 -13.67 -5.10 15.73
C GLU A 89 -14.11 -5.16 17.20
N ALA A 90 -15.19 -4.46 17.56
CA ALA A 90 -15.69 -4.41 18.93
C ALA A 90 -16.16 -5.77 19.47
N ASP A 91 -16.51 -6.70 18.58
CA ASP A 91 -16.88 -8.08 18.91
C ASP A 91 -15.65 -9.01 19.11
N LEU A 92 -14.43 -8.54 18.84
CA LEU A 92 -13.21 -9.32 19.05
C LEU A 92 -12.80 -9.36 20.52
N ASP A 93 -12.47 -10.56 21.01
CA ASP A 93 -11.87 -10.72 22.33
C ASP A 93 -10.43 -10.18 22.37
N SER A 94 -9.97 -9.76 23.55
CA SER A 94 -8.63 -9.16 23.71
C SER A 94 -7.46 -10.10 23.34
N ASP A 95 -7.69 -11.42 23.37
CA ASP A 95 -6.74 -12.46 22.98
C ASP A 95 -7.00 -13.02 21.57
N ASP A 96 -7.89 -12.40 20.79
CA ASP A 96 -8.17 -12.82 19.43
C ASP A 96 -6.87 -12.83 18.58
N PRO A 97 -6.58 -13.92 17.83
CA PRO A 97 -5.42 -14.00 16.95
C PRO A 97 -5.31 -12.86 15.93
N ALA A 98 -6.41 -12.18 15.59
CA ALA A 98 -6.44 -10.99 14.74
C ALA A 98 -5.55 -9.87 15.26
N TYR A 99 -5.56 -9.62 16.57
CA TYR A 99 -4.69 -8.61 17.17
C TYR A 99 -3.21 -9.00 17.08
N ALA A 100 -2.89 -10.30 17.13
CA ALA A 100 -1.52 -10.76 16.91
C ALA A 100 -1.07 -10.52 15.46
N ARG A 101 -1.96 -10.73 14.48
CA ARG A 101 -1.69 -10.41 13.06
C ARG A 101 -1.51 -8.92 12.84
N TRP A 102 -2.39 -8.09 13.40
CA TRP A 102 -2.25 -6.64 13.33
C TRP A 102 -0.92 -6.15 13.91
N ARG A 103 -0.55 -6.61 15.11
CA ARG A 103 0.75 -6.25 15.72
C ARG A 103 1.94 -6.69 14.87
N ALA A 104 1.88 -7.86 14.25
CA ALA A 104 2.91 -8.32 13.33
C ALA A 104 2.97 -7.44 12.06
N GLY A 105 1.81 -7.04 11.53
CA GLY A 105 1.70 -6.07 10.45
C GLY A 105 2.31 -4.71 10.79
N LEU A 106 2.06 -4.19 11.99
CA LEU A 106 2.67 -2.95 12.47
C LEU A 106 4.20 -3.07 12.59
N ALA A 107 4.70 -4.20 13.10
CA ALA A 107 6.14 -4.43 13.20
C ALA A 107 6.82 -4.39 11.83
N GLU A 108 6.18 -4.98 10.81
CA GLU A 108 6.63 -4.90 9.43
C GLU A 108 6.55 -3.47 8.88
N TYR A 109 5.43 -2.79 9.11
CA TYR A 109 5.23 -1.39 8.73
C TYR A 109 6.30 -0.46 9.31
N TYR A 110 6.70 -0.63 10.57
CA TYR A 110 7.80 0.17 11.12
C TYR A 110 9.14 -0.16 10.48
N ARG A 111 9.33 -1.37 9.97
CA ARG A 111 10.57 -1.77 9.30
C ARG A 111 10.63 -1.19 7.89
N THR A 112 9.52 -1.28 7.14
CA THR A 112 9.50 -0.99 5.72
C THR A 112 8.98 0.41 5.41
N GLY A 113 8.10 0.97 6.23
CA GLY A 113 7.31 2.17 5.91
C GLY A 113 6.26 1.89 4.83
N THR A 114 5.85 0.64 4.67
CA THR A 114 4.80 0.21 3.74
C THR A 114 3.80 -0.68 4.46
N THR A 115 2.52 -0.49 4.15
CA THR A 115 1.48 -1.45 4.51
C THR A 115 1.09 -2.27 3.30
N PRO A 116 0.61 -3.50 3.50
CA PRO A 116 -0.18 -4.18 2.49
C PRO A 116 -1.48 -3.40 2.22
N PRO A 117 -2.23 -3.73 1.15
CA PRO A 117 -3.51 -3.09 0.88
C PRO A 117 -4.45 -3.14 2.09
N LEU A 118 -4.96 -1.97 2.50
CA LEU A 118 -5.86 -1.81 3.64
C LEU A 118 -7.33 -1.78 3.18
N ALA A 119 -7.64 -2.57 2.15
CA ALA A 119 -8.97 -2.61 1.58
C ALA A 119 -9.92 -3.35 2.53
N PRO A 120 -11.11 -2.79 2.83
CA PRO A 120 -12.09 -3.49 3.62
C PRO A 120 -12.58 -4.74 2.87
N VAL A 121 -12.80 -5.82 3.61
CA VAL A 121 -13.53 -6.99 3.12
C VAL A 121 -14.94 -6.52 2.73
N PRO A 122 -15.37 -6.69 1.47
CA PRO A 122 -16.64 -6.14 1.01
C PRO A 122 -17.82 -6.71 1.80
N THR A 123 -18.76 -5.87 2.21
CA THR A 123 -19.99 -6.32 2.88
C THR A 123 -21.11 -6.66 1.90
N VAL A 124 -21.00 -6.22 0.64
CA VAL A 124 -22.04 -6.38 -0.38
C VAL A 124 -21.99 -7.79 -0.97
N PRO A 125 -23.12 -8.50 -1.05
CA PRO A 125 -23.15 -9.81 -1.66
C PRO A 125 -22.87 -9.74 -3.16
N PHE A 126 -21.95 -10.59 -3.63
CA PHE A 126 -21.87 -10.90 -5.05
C PHE A 126 -23.10 -11.73 -5.40
N SER A 127 -23.82 -11.33 -6.45
CA SER A 127 -24.95 -12.10 -6.95
C SER A 127 -24.49 -13.50 -7.34
N GLU A 128 -25.18 -14.55 -6.88
CA GLU A 128 -24.93 -15.93 -7.31
C GLU A 128 -25.11 -16.10 -8.83
N ASP A 129 -25.90 -15.21 -9.47
CA ASP A 129 -26.12 -15.21 -10.92
C ASP A 129 -24.92 -14.67 -11.72
N ALA A 130 -23.95 -14.06 -11.05
CA ALA A 130 -22.70 -13.66 -11.70
C ALA A 130 -21.84 -14.91 -11.87
N THR A 131 -21.88 -15.51 -13.06
CA THR A 131 -20.94 -16.56 -13.45
C THR A 131 -19.53 -15.97 -13.52
N PHE A 132 -18.81 -16.02 -12.41
CA PHE A 132 -17.37 -15.84 -12.41
C PHE A 132 -16.73 -17.16 -12.81
N SER A 133 -15.76 -17.11 -13.73
CA SER A 133 -14.94 -18.29 -14.07
C SER A 133 -14.07 -18.75 -12.89
N HIS A 134 -13.93 -17.91 -11.85
CA HIS A 134 -13.12 -18.13 -10.65
C HIS A 134 -13.81 -17.57 -9.40
N VAL A 135 -13.49 -18.11 -8.22
CA VAL A 135 -14.02 -17.63 -6.94
C VAL A 135 -13.39 -16.26 -6.60
N PRO A 136 -14.17 -15.19 -6.40
CA PRO A 136 -13.64 -13.90 -5.96
C PRO A 136 -12.86 -14.04 -4.65
N TRP A 137 -11.71 -13.35 -4.55
CA TRP A 137 -10.91 -13.32 -3.33
C TRP A 137 -10.38 -11.91 -3.02
N ILE A 138 -10.07 -11.64 -1.76
CA ILE A 138 -9.42 -10.39 -1.30
C ILE A 138 -8.35 -10.70 -0.24
N TRP A 139 -7.29 -9.90 -0.17
CA TRP A 139 -6.31 -9.93 0.92
C TRP A 139 -6.66 -8.85 1.95
N ALA A 140 -6.83 -9.25 3.21
CA ALA A 140 -7.08 -8.34 4.32
C ALA A 140 -6.61 -8.98 5.63
N GLY A 141 -6.04 -8.18 6.53
CA GLY A 141 -5.65 -8.66 7.87
C GLY A 141 -4.61 -9.77 7.89
N GLY A 142 -3.73 -9.84 6.88
CA GLY A 142 -2.74 -10.91 6.78
C GLY A 142 -3.26 -12.19 6.14
N GLN A 143 -4.47 -12.19 5.59
CA GLN A 143 -5.15 -13.40 5.14
C GLN A 143 -5.90 -13.21 3.83
N VAL A 144 -6.09 -14.30 3.11
CA VAL A 144 -6.96 -14.38 1.94
C VAL A 144 -8.37 -14.74 2.38
N TRP A 145 -9.33 -13.97 1.91
CA TRP A 145 -10.75 -14.18 2.03
C TRP A 145 -11.32 -14.57 0.67
N ILE A 146 -12.29 -15.49 0.64
CA ILE A 146 -12.97 -15.96 -0.57
C ILE A 146 -14.48 -15.79 -0.44
N TRP A 147 -15.15 -15.52 -1.56
CA TRP A 147 -16.61 -15.50 -1.62
C TRP A 147 -17.16 -16.92 -1.71
N LYS A 148 -17.85 -17.39 -0.67
CA LYS A 148 -18.42 -18.75 -0.61
C LYS A 148 -19.74 -18.72 0.13
N ASP A 149 -20.75 -19.42 -0.39
CA ASP A 149 -22.06 -19.58 0.25
C ASP A 149 -22.70 -18.23 0.66
N CYS A 150 -22.62 -17.23 -0.24
CA CYS A 150 -23.09 -15.86 -0.02
C CYS A 150 -22.41 -15.09 1.14
N ALA A 151 -21.19 -15.48 1.51
CA ALA A 151 -20.40 -14.78 2.52
C ALA A 151 -18.91 -14.70 2.15
N TRP A 152 -18.23 -13.70 2.68
CA TRP A 152 -16.77 -13.69 2.72
C TRP A 152 -16.28 -14.55 3.87
N VAL A 153 -15.47 -15.55 3.56
CA VAL A 153 -14.87 -16.46 4.54
C VAL A 153 -13.36 -16.51 4.35
N VAL A 154 -12.62 -16.68 5.43
CA VAL A 154 -11.17 -16.90 5.37
C VAL A 154 -10.89 -18.18 4.59
N ALA A 155 -9.99 -18.12 3.61
CA ALA A 155 -9.58 -19.28 2.81
C ALA A 155 -8.90 -20.33 3.70
N ASP A 156 -9.28 -21.60 3.55
CA ASP A 156 -8.62 -22.72 4.21
C ASP A 156 -8.44 -23.87 3.21
N PRO A 157 -7.20 -24.22 2.81
CA PRO A 157 -5.93 -23.60 3.25
C PRO A 157 -5.73 -22.19 2.71
N GLN A 158 -4.90 -21.40 3.40
CA GLN A 158 -4.39 -20.14 2.85
C GLN A 158 -3.55 -20.43 1.59
N PRO A 159 -3.88 -19.83 0.43
CA PRO A 159 -3.12 -20.07 -0.79
C PRO A 159 -1.73 -19.42 -0.72
N ALA A 160 -0.77 -19.94 -1.47
CA ALA A 160 0.54 -19.32 -1.59
C ALA A 160 0.43 -17.99 -2.37
N LEU A 161 0.97 -16.90 -1.80
CA LEU A 161 1.10 -15.61 -2.47
C LEU A 161 2.45 -15.58 -3.20
N ASP A 162 2.49 -15.20 -4.48
CA ASP A 162 3.75 -15.00 -5.22
C ASP A 162 3.94 -13.50 -5.48
N GLY A 163 4.98 -12.90 -4.91
CA GLY A 163 5.25 -11.46 -5.05
C GLY A 163 4.16 -10.52 -4.49
N GLY A 164 3.29 -11.01 -3.59
CA GLY A 164 2.13 -10.24 -3.10
C GLY A 164 0.93 -10.25 -4.03
N LEU A 165 1.03 -10.95 -5.17
CA LEU A 165 -0.04 -11.12 -6.14
C LEU A 165 -0.56 -12.56 -6.04
N LEU A 166 -1.87 -12.72 -6.16
CA LEU A 166 -2.51 -14.00 -6.41
C LEU A 166 -3.15 -13.90 -7.79
N ALA A 167 -3.05 -14.95 -8.59
CA ALA A 167 -3.88 -15.06 -9.78
C ALA A 167 -5.37 -15.03 -9.36
N GLY A 168 -6.16 -14.13 -9.95
CA GLY A 168 -7.62 -14.06 -9.77
C GLY A 168 -8.20 -12.92 -8.91
N THR A 169 -7.49 -11.80 -8.74
CA THR A 169 -8.01 -10.60 -8.03
C THR A 169 -9.33 -10.09 -8.62
N VAL A 170 -10.14 -9.43 -7.79
CA VAL A 170 -11.38 -8.68 -8.15
C VAL A 170 -11.17 -7.61 -9.24
N CYS A 171 -9.92 -7.22 -9.54
CA CYS A 171 -9.56 -6.35 -10.67
C CYS A 171 -9.98 -6.93 -12.04
N ALA A 172 -10.03 -8.27 -12.17
CA ALA A 172 -10.59 -8.96 -13.33
C ALA A 172 -12.10 -8.76 -13.55
N THR A 173 -12.80 -8.20 -12.55
CA THR A 173 -14.27 -8.04 -12.59
C THR A 173 -14.73 -6.60 -12.78
N ARG A 174 -13.92 -5.62 -12.36
CA ARG A 174 -14.28 -4.19 -12.37
C ARG A 174 -13.75 -3.41 -13.57
N GLY A 175 -12.88 -4.02 -14.36
CA GLY A 175 -12.39 -3.42 -15.60
C GLY A 175 -11.72 -2.07 -15.37
N TYR A 176 -10.84 -1.97 -14.37
CA TYR A 176 -9.61 -1.15 -14.25
C TYR A 176 -9.21 -1.18 -12.78
N HIS A 177 -7.95 -1.42 -12.45
CA HIS A 177 -7.19 -0.61 -11.48
C HIS A 177 -5.69 -0.81 -11.72
N GLU A 178 -5.03 0.35 -11.87
CA GLU A 178 -3.61 0.59 -12.18
C GLU A 178 -3.02 -0.15 -13.39
N MET A 179 -3.35 0.42 -14.54
CA MET A 179 -2.61 0.27 -15.78
C MET A 179 -1.37 1.16 -15.72
N ASP A 180 -0.17 0.59 -15.66
CA ASP A 180 1.08 1.34 -15.83
C ASP A 180 1.56 1.20 -17.28
N GLY A 181 2.07 2.29 -17.85
CA GLY A 181 2.33 2.39 -19.29
C GLY A 181 3.79 2.75 -19.57
N SER A 182 4.57 1.81 -20.13
CA SER A 182 5.98 2.06 -20.46
C SER A 182 6.35 2.08 -21.94
N ASP A 183 5.42 1.91 -22.87
CA ASP A 183 5.67 2.13 -24.30
C ASP A 183 4.32 2.33 -25.00
N GLU A 184 4.25 3.23 -25.98
CA GLU A 184 3.06 3.83 -26.62
C GLU A 184 1.97 2.88 -27.19
N ARG A 185 2.04 1.57 -26.91
CA ARG A 185 1.14 0.52 -27.44
C ARG A 185 0.52 -0.41 -26.40
N HIS A 186 1.05 -0.49 -25.18
CA HIS A 186 0.53 -1.44 -24.17
C HIS A 186 0.46 -0.82 -22.78
N GLU A 187 -0.60 -1.16 -22.07
CA GLU A 187 -0.78 -0.92 -20.64
C GLU A 187 -0.77 -2.27 -19.92
N TRP A 188 -0.22 -2.37 -18.71
CA TRP A 188 -0.32 -3.59 -17.91
C TRP A 188 -0.78 -3.35 -16.48
N CYS A 189 -1.54 -4.30 -15.93
CA CYS A 189 -2.01 -4.25 -14.55
C CYS A 189 -0.86 -4.59 -13.59
N VAL A 190 -0.53 -3.68 -12.69
CA VAL A 190 0.54 -3.88 -11.70
C VAL A 190 0.24 -4.97 -10.68
N GLU A 191 -1.04 -5.31 -10.48
CA GLU A 191 -1.49 -6.31 -9.51
C GLU A 191 -1.70 -7.71 -10.09
N CYS A 192 -1.88 -7.86 -11.41
CA CYS A 192 -2.07 -9.18 -12.02
C CYS A 192 -1.19 -9.46 -13.25
N GLY A 193 -0.46 -8.46 -13.76
CA GLY A 193 0.48 -8.60 -14.89
C GLY A 193 -0.17 -8.67 -16.28
N GLU A 194 -1.49 -8.51 -16.38
CA GLU A 194 -2.22 -8.57 -17.65
C GLU A 194 -1.95 -7.32 -18.51
N THR A 195 -1.62 -7.50 -19.80
CA THR A 195 -1.36 -6.42 -20.77
C THR A 195 -2.58 -6.17 -21.67
N ALA A 196 -3.01 -4.92 -21.84
CA ALA A 196 -4.01 -4.54 -22.84
C ALA A 196 -3.39 -3.68 -23.96
N GLU A 197 -3.79 -3.93 -25.21
CA GLU A 197 -3.46 -3.07 -26.36
C GLU A 197 -4.38 -1.84 -26.37
N LEU A 198 -3.80 -0.66 -26.44
CA LEU A 198 -4.56 0.59 -26.60
C LEU A 198 -5.00 0.71 -28.07
N PHE A 199 -6.30 0.50 -28.33
CA PHE A 199 -6.87 0.77 -29.65
C PHE A 199 -6.90 2.28 -29.92
N ARG A 200 -6.20 2.73 -30.97
CA ARG A 200 -6.38 4.06 -31.58
C ARG A 200 -7.58 4.10 -32.51
#